data_AF-A0A5E4K285-F1
#
_entry.id   AF-A0A5E4K285-F1
#
_cell.length_a   1.000
_cell.length_b   1.000
_cell.length_c   1.000
_cell.angle_alpha   90.00
_cell.angle_beta   90.00
_cell.angle_gamma   90.00
#
_symmetry.space_group_name_H-M   'P 1'
#
loop_
_entity.id
_entity.type
_entity.pdbx_description
1 polymer ?
#
loop_
_entity_poly.entity_id
_entity_poly.type
_entity_poly.pdbx_seq_one_letter_code
_entity_poly.pdbx_strand_id
1 'polypeptide(L)'
;MNKKTKRRIKIFTLYFFYFIVFSFVGSLIEHLSILIGGEGIDYDKLIYQWFNVKIYFISFYGVGALLMIFLGQLMDRKKVKFLYRGFFNSLIIVIWEFIGGLFCLFVLGERLWDYSREPFNFMGIVSLQIFLIWLVLGYIFSIIYRYGIRFLNRFLL
;
A
#
# COMPACT_ATOMS: atom_id res chain seq x y z
N MET A 1 -26.71 0.21 -23.36
CA MET A 1 -25.36 0.67 -22.93
C MET A 1 -24.30 0.24 -23.96
N ASN A 2 -23.47 1.17 -24.46
CA ASN A 2 -22.50 0.87 -25.52
C ASN A 2 -21.31 0.00 -25.03
N LYS A 3 -20.58 -0.64 -25.96
CA LYS A 3 -19.43 -1.52 -25.65
C LYS A 3 -18.29 -0.80 -24.90
N LYS A 4 -18.01 0.47 -25.22
CA LYS A 4 -17.00 1.31 -24.55
C LYS A 4 -17.36 1.57 -23.09
N THR A 5 -18.62 1.86 -22.80
CA THR A 5 -19.14 2.09 -21.45
C THR A 5 -19.07 0.80 -20.62
N LYS A 6 -19.48 -0.34 -21.18
CA LYS A 6 -19.34 -1.66 -20.52
C LYS A 6 -17.89 -1.96 -20.14
N ARG A 7 -16.94 -1.68 -21.05
CA ARG A 7 -15.51 -1.87 -20.77
C ARG A 7 -15.01 -0.96 -19.65
N ARG A 8 -15.37 0.32 -19.66
CA ARG A 8 -14.98 1.27 -18.59
C ARG A 8 -15.49 0.85 -17.22
N ILE A 9 -16.74 0.39 -17.13
CA ILE A 9 -17.31 -0.12 -15.88
C ILE A 9 -16.52 -1.33 -15.39
N LYS A 10 -16.24 -2.30 -16.27
CA LYS A 10 -15.45 -3.49 -15.91
C LYS A 10 -14.05 -3.15 -15.40
N ILE A 11 -13.38 -2.20 -16.05
CA ILE A 11 -12.09 -1.66 -15.61
C ILE A 11 -12.21 -1.05 -14.21
N PHE A 12 -13.17 -0.16 -14.02
CA PHE A 12 -13.40 0.49 -12.73
C PHE A 12 -13.68 -0.51 -11.62
N THR A 13 -14.60 -1.45 -11.85
CA THR A 13 -14.95 -2.50 -10.89
C THR A 13 -13.74 -3.35 -10.50
N LEU A 14 -12.86 -3.67 -11.46
CA LEU A 14 -11.66 -4.45 -11.18
C LEU A 14 -10.66 -3.71 -10.30
N TYR A 15 -10.36 -2.44 -10.59
CA TYR A 15 -9.46 -1.65 -9.75
C TYR A 15 -10.08 -1.32 -8.39
N PHE A 16 -11.39 -1.11 -8.33
CA PHE A 16 -12.10 -0.97 -7.07
C PHE A 16 -11.99 -2.24 -6.23
N PHE A 17 -12.11 -3.42 -6.84
CA PHE A 17 -11.90 -4.69 -6.16
C PHE A 17 -10.46 -4.83 -5.64
N TYR A 18 -9.44 -4.46 -6.44
CA TYR A 18 -8.06 -4.43 -5.96
C TYR A 18 -7.89 -3.50 -4.76
N PHE A 19 -8.45 -2.29 -4.83
CA PHE A 19 -8.42 -1.35 -3.72
C PHE A 19 -9.00 -1.95 -2.44
N ILE A 20 -10.17 -2.60 -2.51
CA ILE A 20 -10.80 -3.25 -1.35
C ILE A 20 -9.91 -4.35 -0.77
N VAL A 21 -9.44 -5.27 -1.62
CA VAL A 21 -8.63 -6.41 -1.19
C VAL A 21 -7.33 -5.95 -0.54
N PHE A 22 -6.61 -5.02 -1.17
CA PHE A 22 -5.33 -4.55 -0.64
C PHE A 22 -5.47 -3.64 0.58
N SER A 23 -6.59 -2.91 0.72
CA SER A 23 -6.89 -2.20 1.97
C SER A 23 -7.00 -3.18 3.14
N PHE A 24 -7.72 -4.29 2.94
CA PHE A 24 -7.86 -5.34 3.95
C PHE A 24 -6.52 -6.03 4.24
N VAL A 25 -5.80 -6.48 3.21
CA VAL A 25 -4.51 -7.18 3.35
C VAL A 25 -3.47 -6.30 4.04
N GLY A 26 -3.36 -5.02 3.66
CA GLY A 26 -2.45 -4.08 4.32
C GLY A 26 -2.78 -3.88 5.79
N SER A 27 -4.07 -3.77 6.12
CA SER A 27 -4.53 -3.65 7.51
C SER A 27 -4.21 -4.90 8.33
N LEU A 28 -4.28 -6.09 7.71
CA LEU A 28 -3.88 -7.33 8.36
C LEU A 28 -2.37 -7.38 8.61
N ILE A 29 -1.56 -6.97 7.64
CA ILE A 29 -0.09 -6.91 7.79
C ILE A 29 0.29 -5.96 8.94
N GLU A 30 -0.33 -4.78 8.99
CA GLU A 30 -0.15 -3.81 10.08
C GLU A 30 -0.55 -4.40 11.44
N HIS A 31 -1.67 -5.12 11.51
CA HIS A 31 -2.08 -5.73 12.76
C HIS A 31 -1.11 -6.82 13.21
N LEU A 32 -0.62 -7.63 12.26
CA LEU A 32 0.38 -8.65 12.54
C LEU A 32 1.73 -8.05 12.97
N SER A 33 2.15 -6.91 12.39
CA SER A 33 3.38 -6.23 12.81
C SER A 33 3.28 -5.74 14.25
N ILE A 34 2.14 -5.16 14.65
CA ILE A 34 1.89 -4.75 16.03
C ILE A 34 1.95 -5.95 17.00
N LEU A 35 1.36 -7.10 16.63
CA LEU A 35 1.35 -8.30 17.48
C LEU A 35 2.76 -8.87 17.75
N ILE A 36 3.70 -8.71 16.82
CA ILE A 36 5.08 -9.17 16.98
C ILE A 36 6.01 -8.09 17.57
N GLY A 37 5.44 -7.01 18.11
CA GLY A 37 6.17 -5.93 18.78
C GLY A 37 6.63 -4.79 17.86
N GLY A 38 6.11 -4.71 16.64
CA GLY A 38 6.33 -3.59 15.74
C GLY A 38 5.57 -2.34 16.17
N GLU A 39 6.12 -1.17 15.82
CA GLU A 39 5.42 0.11 15.94
C GLU A 39 4.43 0.22 14.79
N GLY A 40 3.14 0.15 15.10
CA GLY A 40 2.09 0.28 14.11
C GLY A 40 1.00 1.23 14.57
N ILE A 41 0.14 1.58 13.63
CA ILE A 41 -0.88 2.58 13.80
C ILE A 41 -2.05 2.00 14.63
N ASP A 42 -2.47 2.69 15.69
CA ASP A 42 -3.74 2.43 16.39
C ASP A 42 -4.84 3.33 15.81
N TYR A 43 -5.12 3.15 14.50
CA TYR A 43 -5.96 4.05 13.69
C TYR A 43 -7.45 3.91 14.00
N ASP A 44 -7.85 2.76 14.51
CA ASP A 44 -9.20 2.50 14.95
C ASP A 44 -9.39 2.81 16.43
N LYS A 45 -8.39 3.34 17.16
CA LYS A 45 -8.50 3.64 18.60
C LYS A 45 -9.76 4.42 18.95
N LEU A 46 -10.07 5.49 18.21
CA LEU A 46 -11.30 6.27 18.42
C LEU A 46 -12.56 5.48 18.07
N ILE A 47 -12.55 4.71 16.98
CA ILE A 47 -13.71 3.91 16.55
C ILE A 47 -13.96 2.76 17.52
N TYR A 48 -12.90 2.08 17.94
CA TYR A 48 -12.90 1.04 18.94
C TYR A 48 -13.36 1.57 20.31
N GLN A 49 -12.89 2.74 20.74
CA GLN A 49 -13.33 3.36 21.98
C GLN A 49 -14.82 3.69 21.99
N TRP A 50 -15.39 4.14 20.87
CA TRP A 50 -16.78 4.60 20.81
C TRP A 50 -17.78 3.50 20.43
N PHE A 51 -17.34 2.50 19.66
CA PHE A 51 -18.23 1.47 19.10
C PHE A 51 -17.82 0.04 19.44
N ASN A 52 -16.67 -0.18 20.09
CA ASN A 52 -16.10 -1.51 20.36
C ASN A 52 -15.96 -2.38 19.09
N VAL A 53 -15.71 -1.73 17.95
CA VAL A 53 -15.50 -2.38 16.65
C VAL A 53 -14.09 -2.05 16.16
N LYS A 54 -13.32 -3.09 15.86
CA LYS A 54 -12.06 -2.94 15.13
C LYS A 54 -12.30 -2.98 13.63
N ILE A 55 -11.79 -1.98 12.91
CA ILE A 55 -11.95 -1.89 11.45
C ILE A 55 -10.66 -2.36 10.78
N TYR A 56 -10.68 -3.57 10.23
CA TYR A 56 -9.57 -4.12 9.44
C TYR A 56 -9.60 -3.63 7.99
N PHE A 57 -9.79 -2.32 7.79
CA PHE A 57 -9.90 -1.72 6.47
C PHE A 57 -9.33 -0.29 6.48
N ILE A 58 -8.08 -0.15 6.08
CA ILE A 58 -7.44 1.13 5.86
C ILE A 58 -7.30 1.36 4.35
N SER A 59 -8.04 2.35 3.86
CA SER A 59 -8.02 2.79 2.47
C SER A 59 -6.63 3.22 1.99
N PHE A 60 -5.78 3.72 2.89
CA PHE A 60 -4.39 4.12 2.62
C PHE A 60 -3.58 3.01 1.95
N TYR A 61 -3.69 1.76 2.42
CA TYR A 61 -2.98 0.63 1.81
C TYR A 61 -3.57 0.24 0.45
N GLY A 62 -4.88 0.37 0.28
CA GLY A 62 -5.54 0.19 -1.02
C GLY A 62 -5.01 1.16 -2.07
N VAL A 63 -4.85 2.44 -1.71
CA VAL A 63 -4.26 3.45 -2.61
C VAL A 63 -2.80 3.10 -2.91
N GLY A 64 -2.00 2.75 -1.90
CA GLY A 64 -0.61 2.33 -2.09
C GLY A 64 -0.48 1.15 -3.06
N ALA A 65 -1.36 0.14 -2.94
CA ALA A 65 -1.38 -0.97 -3.87
C ALA A 65 -1.76 -0.56 -5.29
N LEU A 66 -2.76 0.32 -5.47
CA LEU A 66 -3.11 0.84 -6.80
C LEU A 66 -1.93 1.57 -7.45
N LEU A 67 -1.18 2.37 -6.68
CA LEU A 67 0.05 3.03 -7.16
C LEU A 67 1.07 1.99 -7.66
N MET A 68 1.31 0.93 -6.90
CA MET A 68 2.20 -0.15 -7.33
C MET A 68 1.68 -0.94 -8.55
N ILE A 69 0.35 -1.13 -8.69
CA ILE A 69 -0.23 -1.76 -9.88
C ILE A 69 0.02 -0.90 -11.12
N PHE A 70 -0.25 0.40 -11.05
CA PHE A 70 0.00 1.32 -12.17
C PHE A 70 1.49 1.40 -12.51
N LEU A 71 2.35 1.44 -11.50
CA LEU A 71 3.80 1.37 -11.68
C LEU A 71 4.22 0.06 -12.34
N GLY A 72 3.64 -1.08 -11.93
CA GLY A 72 3.85 -2.39 -12.55
C GLY A 72 3.50 -2.40 -14.05
N GLN A 73 2.40 -1.76 -14.42
CA GLN A 73 1.99 -1.62 -15.83
C GLN A 73 2.96 -0.75 -16.63
N LEU A 74 3.43 0.35 -16.03
CA LEU A 74 4.45 1.20 -16.64
C LEU A 74 5.77 0.44 -16.83
N MET A 75 6.20 -0.32 -15.82
CA MET A 75 7.39 -1.15 -15.85
C MET A 75 7.30 -2.29 -16.87
N ASP A 76 6.10 -2.84 -17.12
CA ASP A 76 5.86 -3.79 -18.20
C ASP A 76 6.07 -3.14 -19.58
N ARG A 77 5.50 -1.95 -19.81
CA ARG A 77 5.67 -1.20 -21.07
C ARG A 77 7.13 -0.85 -21.33
N LYS A 78 7.87 -0.50 -20.28
CA LYS A 78 9.30 -0.16 -20.33
C LYS A 78 10.23 -1.37 -20.25
N LYS A 79 9.70 -2.60 -20.18
CA LYS A 79 10.46 -3.86 -20.09
C LYS A 79 11.50 -3.87 -18.94
N VAL A 80 11.15 -3.27 -17.81
CA VAL A 80 12.04 -3.19 -16.63
C VAL A 80 12.32 -4.59 -16.07
N LYS A 81 13.60 -4.91 -15.86
CA LYS A 81 14.07 -6.19 -15.29
C LYS A 81 13.52 -6.39 -13.88
N PHE A 82 13.27 -7.64 -13.49
CA PHE A 82 12.65 -7.97 -12.21
C PHE A 82 13.38 -7.38 -10.99
N LEU A 83 14.71 -7.41 -11.00
CA LEU A 83 15.55 -6.83 -9.94
C LEU A 83 15.16 -5.37 -9.63
N TYR A 84 14.96 -4.54 -10.64
CA TYR A 84 14.61 -3.14 -10.43
C TYR A 84 13.14 -2.93 -10.04
N ARG A 85 12.26 -3.91 -10.27
CA ARG A 85 10.83 -3.77 -9.96
C ARG A 85 10.56 -3.72 -8.47
N GLY A 86 11.22 -4.60 -7.70
CA GLY A 86 11.09 -4.62 -6.24
C GLY A 86 11.53 -3.29 -5.64
N PHE A 87 12.69 -2.79 -6.09
CA PHE A 87 13.21 -1.48 -5.69
C PHE A 87 12.23 -0.33 -6.01
N PHE A 88 11.73 -0.22 -7.24
CA PHE A 88 10.79 0.85 -7.58
C PHE A 88 9.46 0.74 -6.83
N ASN A 89 8.95 -0.47 -6.58
CA ASN A 89 7.76 -0.67 -5.76
C ASN A 89 7.99 -0.24 -4.30
N SER A 90 9.16 -0.54 -3.73
CA SER A 90 9.49 -0.07 -2.38
C SER A 90 9.62 1.44 -2.31
N LEU A 91 10.22 2.06 -3.33
CA LEU A 91 10.40 3.49 -3.38
C LEU A 91 9.06 4.23 -3.46
N ILE A 92 8.12 3.77 -4.30
CA ILE A 92 6.80 4.42 -4.40
C ILE A 92 6.00 4.28 -3.10
N ILE A 93 6.15 3.17 -2.37
CA ILE A 93 5.46 2.99 -1.08
C ILE A 93 6.07 3.84 0.02
N VAL A 94 7.40 3.95 0.10
CA VAL A 94 8.03 4.86 1.07
C VAL A 94 7.67 6.32 0.78
N ILE A 95 7.58 6.71 -0.50
CA ILE A 95 7.07 8.05 -0.86
C ILE A 95 5.61 8.21 -0.41
N TRP A 96 4.78 7.18 -0.62
CA TRP A 96 3.38 7.21 -0.20
C TRP A 96 3.22 7.32 1.32
N GLU A 97 3.96 6.51 2.08
CA GLU A 97 4.03 6.55 3.54
C GLU A 97 4.50 7.92 4.02
N PHE A 98 5.54 8.48 3.41
CA PHE A 98 6.02 9.81 3.74
C PHE A 98 4.94 10.89 3.54
N ILE A 99 4.23 10.87 2.41
CA ILE A 99 3.11 11.80 2.15
C ILE A 99 2.00 11.60 3.20
N GLY A 100 1.64 10.36 3.52
CA GLY A 100 0.65 10.05 4.54
C GLY A 100 1.06 10.54 5.93
N GLY A 101 2.31 10.33 6.33
CA GLY A 101 2.84 10.78 7.59
C GLY A 101 2.91 12.30 7.70
N LEU A 102 3.27 13.01 6.62
CA LEU A 102 3.20 14.48 6.58
C LEU A 102 1.76 14.97 6.76
N PHE A 103 0.79 14.34 6.10
CA PHE A 103 -0.62 14.67 6.27
C PHE A 103 -1.06 14.47 7.72
N CYS A 104 -0.71 13.35 8.33
CA CYS A 104 -1.05 13.08 9.73
C CYS A 104 -0.43 14.11 10.67
N LEU A 105 0.87 14.41 10.48
CA LEU A 105 1.60 15.34 11.33
C LEU A 105 1.06 16.78 11.23
N PHE A 106 0.83 17.27 10.00
CA PHE A 106 0.51 18.68 9.77
C PHE A 106 -0.99 18.99 9.70
N VAL A 107 -1.82 18.02 9.33
CA VAL A 107 -3.28 18.23 9.19
C VAL A 107 -4.03 17.65 10.38
N LEU A 108 -3.64 16.47 10.84
CA LEU A 108 -4.32 15.80 11.96
C LEU A 108 -3.67 16.11 13.31
N GLY A 109 -2.43 16.60 13.32
CA GLY A 109 -1.66 16.83 14.55
C GLY A 109 -1.23 15.53 15.24
N GLU A 110 -1.28 14.40 14.52
CA GLU A 110 -1.05 13.06 15.06
C GLU A 110 0.12 12.39 14.36
N ARG A 111 0.90 11.62 15.12
CA ARG A 111 2.02 10.83 14.58
C ARG A 111 1.64 9.36 14.55
N LEU A 112 1.14 8.92 13.39
CA LEU A 112 0.70 7.53 13.20
C LEU A 112 1.87 6.53 13.08
N TRP A 113 3.00 6.97 12.51
CA TRP A 113 4.26 6.23 12.45
C TRP A 113 5.35 7.05 13.15
N ASP A 114 6.11 6.44 14.07
CA ASP A 114 7.14 7.13 14.85
C ASP A 114 8.51 6.46 14.80
N TYR A 115 9.15 6.50 13.64
CA TYR A 115 10.51 5.99 13.47
C TYR A 115 11.59 6.94 14.01
N SER A 116 11.27 7.90 14.89
CA SER A 116 12.22 8.90 15.38
C SER A 116 13.41 8.29 16.13
N ARG A 117 13.25 7.08 16.67
CA ARG A 117 14.29 6.34 17.38
C ARG A 117 15.16 5.47 16.47
N GLU A 118 14.77 5.31 15.20
CA GLU A 118 15.50 4.47 14.26
C GLU A 118 16.66 5.25 13.59
N PRO A 119 17.78 4.57 13.30
CA PRO A 119 18.89 5.19 12.58
C PRO A 119 18.48 5.55 11.15
N PHE A 120 19.02 6.68 10.66
CA PHE A 120 18.73 7.22 9.32
C PHE A 120 17.23 7.48 9.08
N ASN A 121 16.50 7.89 10.12
CA ASN A 121 15.13 8.35 9.97
C ASN A 121 15.07 9.74 9.31
N PHE A 122 13.95 10.03 8.66
CA PHE A 122 13.63 11.31 8.09
C PHE A 122 12.31 11.83 8.67
N MET A 123 12.41 12.92 9.45
CA MET A 123 11.30 13.53 10.20
C MET A 123 10.60 12.57 11.19
N GLY A 124 11.22 11.43 11.51
CA GLY A 124 10.58 10.33 12.24
C GLY A 124 9.38 9.71 11.51
N ILE A 125 9.21 9.96 10.20
CA ILE A 125 8.08 9.46 9.40
C ILE A 125 8.47 8.23 8.58
N VAL A 126 9.70 8.19 8.07
CA VAL A 126 10.29 7.05 7.36
C VAL A 126 11.72 6.83 7.84
N SER A 127 12.27 5.64 7.64
CA SER A 127 13.64 5.28 8.02
C SER A 127 14.30 4.34 7.02
N LEU A 128 15.60 4.09 7.19
CA LEU A 128 16.27 3.06 6.41
C LEU A 128 15.75 1.65 6.75
N GLN A 129 15.46 1.37 8.02
CA GLN A 129 14.98 0.06 8.45
C GLN A 129 13.61 -0.25 7.84
N ILE A 130 12.67 0.70 7.91
CA ILE A 130 11.35 0.52 7.30
C ILE A 130 11.46 0.45 5.77
N PHE A 131 12.37 1.20 5.14
CA PHE A 131 12.63 1.06 3.70
C PHE A 131 13.09 -0.36 3.33
N LEU A 132 13.93 -1.01 4.15
CA LEU A 132 14.35 -2.41 3.90
C LEU A 132 13.18 -3.39 4.03
N ILE A 133 12.25 -3.17 4.97
CA ILE A 133 11.02 -3.95 5.08
C ILE A 133 10.17 -3.76 3.81
N TRP A 134 9.97 -2.51 3.38
CA TRP A 134 9.27 -2.19 2.14
C TRP A 134 9.98 -2.73 0.89
N LEU A 135 11.30 -2.87 0.91
CA LEU A 135 12.07 -3.49 -0.17
C LEU A 135 11.67 -4.95 -0.36
N VAL A 136 11.63 -5.72 0.73
CA VAL A 136 11.19 -7.13 0.71
C VAL A 136 9.73 -7.22 0.24
N LEU A 137 8.84 -6.41 0.80
CA LEU A 137 7.43 -6.36 0.41
C LEU A 137 7.25 -5.92 -1.06
N GLY A 138 8.07 -5.01 -1.56
CA GLY A 138 8.08 -4.58 -2.96
C GLY A 138 8.45 -5.70 -3.92
N TYR A 139 9.38 -6.59 -3.54
CA TYR A 139 9.68 -7.81 -4.30
C TYR A 139 8.53 -8.81 -4.26
N ILE A 140 7.95 -9.06 -3.08
CA ILE A 140 6.78 -9.93 -2.93
C ILE A 140 5.64 -9.42 -3.81
N PHE A 141 5.35 -8.11 -3.76
CA PHE A 141 4.35 -7.49 -4.61
C PHE A 141 4.68 -7.64 -6.10
N SER A 142 5.95 -7.54 -6.49
CA SER A 142 6.37 -7.75 -7.89
C SER A 142 6.06 -9.16 -8.40
N ILE A 143 6.12 -10.17 -7.53
CA ILE A 143 5.73 -11.55 -7.82
C ILE A 143 4.20 -11.64 -7.95
N ILE A 144 3.46 -11.11 -6.97
CA ILE A 144 1.98 -11.07 -6.98
C ILE A 144 1.46 -10.36 -8.23
N TYR A 145 2.08 -9.24 -8.60
CA TYR A 145 1.73 -8.50 -9.80
C TYR A 145 1.96 -9.35 -11.05
N ARG A 146 3.12 -10.01 -11.17
CA ARG A 146 3.49 -10.78 -12.36
C ARG A 146 2.55 -11.96 -12.60
N TYR A 147 2.27 -12.75 -11.57
CA TYR A 147 1.54 -14.00 -11.70
C TYR A 147 0.04 -13.88 -11.42
N GLY A 148 -0.38 -12.95 -10.56
CA GLY A 148 -1.78 -12.73 -10.23
C GLY A 148 -2.37 -11.57 -11.03
N ILE A 149 -1.97 -10.34 -10.71
CA ILE A 149 -2.64 -9.12 -11.19
C ILE A 149 -2.54 -8.98 -12.72
N ARG A 150 -1.35 -9.20 -13.29
CA ARG A 150 -1.14 -9.11 -14.74
C ARG A 150 -1.93 -10.18 -15.49
N PHE A 151 -2.05 -11.39 -14.93
CA PHE A 151 -2.85 -12.46 -15.50
C PHE A 151 -4.34 -12.08 -15.47
N LEU A 152 -4.86 -11.68 -14.31
CA LEU A 152 -6.24 -11.22 -14.14
C LEU A 152 -6.59 -10.06 -15.07
N ASN A 153 -5.72 -9.05 -15.17
CA ASN A 153 -5.94 -7.91 -16.07
C ASN A 153 -6.02 -8.33 -17.54
N ARG A 154 -5.22 -9.31 -17.98
CA ARG A 154 -5.27 -9.82 -19.36
C ARG A 154 -6.55 -10.60 -19.66
N PHE A 155 -7.06 -11.33 -18.67
CA PHE A 155 -8.27 -12.14 -18.83
C PHE A 155 -9.55 -11.30 -18.71
N LEU A 156 -9.52 -10.26 -17.87
CA LEU A 156 -10.69 -9.46 -17.53
C LEU A 156 -10.82 -8.17 -18.35
N LEU A 157 -9.77 -7.59 -18.95
CA LEU A 157 -9.81 -6.26 -19.62
C LEU A 157 -9.47 -6.27 -21.12
#